data_AF-A0A803XWB9-F1
#
_entry.id   AF-A0A803XWB9-F1
#
_cell.length_a   1.000
_cell.length_b   1.000
_cell.length_c   1.000
_cell.angle_alpha   90.00
_cell.angle_beta   90.00
_cell.angle_gamma   90.00
#
_symmetry.space_group_name_H-M   'P 1'
#
loop_
_entity.id
_entity.type
_entity.pdbx_description
1 polymer ?
#
loop_
_entity_poly.entity_id
_entity_poly.type
_entity_poly.pdbx_seq_one_letter_code
_entity_poly.pdbx_strand_id
1 'polypeptide(L)'
;MAEVIGLLGGRYSEADKVVEVCAAEPCNSLSTGLQCEMDPVSQTQASETLAARGYSVIGWYHSHPAFDPNPSIRDIDTQAKYQSYFSRGGAMFIGMIVSPYNRNNPLPYSQITCLVISDEISSDGSYRLPYKFEIQQMSEEPQWELIFEKTRWIIEKYRFCHSSVPMDKIFHRDSDLTCLQKLLECMRKTLGKVTNCFIAEEFLTQIENLFLSMYKSEKKNNAEENRNECSSE
;
A
#
# COMPACT_ATOMS: atom_id res chain seq x y z
N MET A 1 11.08 1.53 -9.42
CA MET A 1 9.91 1.38 -8.53
C MET A 1 9.17 0.14 -8.98
N ALA A 2 9.08 -0.86 -8.12
CA ALA A 2 8.30 -2.07 -8.39
C ALA A 2 6.88 -1.92 -7.81
N GLU A 3 5.95 -2.69 -8.36
CA GLU A 3 4.64 -2.86 -7.74
C GLU A 3 4.76 -3.71 -6.47
N VAL A 4 3.92 -3.43 -5.48
CA VAL A 4 3.77 -4.23 -4.26
C VAL A 4 2.34 -4.74 -4.15
N ILE A 5 2.16 -5.86 -3.46
CA ILE A 5 0.85 -6.50 -3.26
C ILE A 5 0.69 -6.99 -1.81
N GLY A 6 -0.55 -7.06 -1.33
CA GLY A 6 -0.84 -7.59 0.00
C GLY A 6 -2.32 -7.86 0.23
N LEU A 7 -2.64 -8.35 1.42
CA LEU A 7 -4.00 -8.64 1.86
C LEU A 7 -4.57 -7.51 2.72
N LEU A 8 -5.88 -7.34 2.62
CA LEU A 8 -6.67 -6.45 3.46
C LEU A 8 -7.48 -7.28 4.46
N GLY A 9 -7.31 -6.96 5.74
CA GLY A 9 -8.06 -7.53 6.84
C GLY A 9 -9.08 -6.56 7.39
N GLY A 10 -10.24 -7.08 7.77
CA GLY A 10 -11.33 -6.23 8.22
C GLY A 10 -12.58 -6.98 8.64
N ARG A 11 -13.69 -6.25 8.61
CA ARG A 11 -15.02 -6.73 8.99
C ARG A 11 -16.03 -6.37 7.90
N TYR A 12 -17.08 -7.18 7.80
CA TYR A 12 -18.22 -6.91 6.93
C TYR A 12 -19.49 -6.91 7.79
N SER A 13 -20.23 -5.80 7.77
CA SER A 13 -21.57 -5.71 8.35
C SER A 13 -22.59 -6.01 7.26
N GLU A 14 -23.27 -7.16 7.35
CA GLU A 14 -24.35 -7.52 6.42
C GLU A 14 -25.57 -6.60 6.59
N ALA A 15 -25.84 -6.15 7.83
CA ALA A 15 -26.96 -5.26 8.13
C ALA A 15 -26.79 -3.88 7.49
N ASP A 16 -25.59 -3.31 7.60
CA ASP A 16 -25.29 -1.97 7.09
C ASP A 16 -24.75 -2.00 5.65
N LYS A 17 -24.40 -3.19 5.16
CA LYS A 17 -23.69 -3.40 3.88
C LYS A 17 -22.39 -2.62 3.78
N VAL A 18 -21.67 -2.53 4.90
CA VAL A 18 -20.40 -1.80 5.03
C VAL A 18 -19.25 -2.77 5.18
N VAL A 19 -18.18 -2.54 4.42
CA VAL A 19 -16.89 -3.22 4.55
C VAL A 19 -15.91 -2.27 5.24
N GLU A 20 -15.35 -2.69 6.37
CA GLU A 20 -14.38 -1.93 7.15
C GLU A 20 -12.98 -2.51 6.98
N VAL A 21 -12.09 -1.76 6.32
CA VAL A 21 -10.68 -2.14 6.20
C VAL A 21 -9.92 -1.68 7.44
N CYS A 22 -9.47 -2.63 8.26
CA CYS A 22 -8.85 -2.37 9.56
C CYS A 22 -7.34 -2.62 9.57
N ALA A 23 -6.86 -3.50 8.69
CA ALA A 23 -5.45 -3.88 8.62
C ALA A 23 -5.02 -4.18 7.18
N ALA A 24 -3.74 -3.92 6.90
CA ALA A 24 -3.09 -4.31 5.65
C ALA A 24 -1.83 -5.11 5.96
N GLU A 25 -1.68 -6.25 5.31
CA GLU A 25 -0.52 -7.13 5.47
C GLU A 25 0.18 -7.33 4.13
N PRO A 26 1.45 -6.91 3.98
CA PRO A 26 2.17 -7.03 2.72
C PRO A 26 2.57 -8.47 2.48
N CYS A 27 2.43 -8.90 1.23
CA CYS A 27 2.86 -10.20 0.77
C CYS A 27 4.12 -10.06 -0.08
N ASN A 28 4.86 -11.16 -0.24
CA ASN A 28 5.95 -11.19 -1.21
C ASN A 28 5.33 -11.33 -2.61
N SER A 29 5.89 -10.62 -3.58
CA SER A 29 5.47 -10.74 -4.98
C SER A 29 6.37 -11.71 -5.73
N LEU A 30 5.78 -12.64 -6.48
CA LEU A 30 6.49 -13.41 -7.50
C LEU A 30 6.55 -12.56 -8.77
N SER A 31 7.61 -11.78 -8.92
CA SER A 31 7.77 -10.90 -10.08
C SER A 31 8.41 -11.64 -11.25
N THR A 32 7.62 -11.95 -12.28
CA THR A 32 8.13 -12.48 -13.56
C THR A 32 8.35 -11.35 -14.60
N GLY A 33 8.56 -10.12 -14.14
CA GLY A 33 8.86 -8.94 -14.98
C GLY A 33 7.64 -8.23 -15.59
N LEU A 34 6.52 -8.94 -15.79
CA LEU A 34 5.23 -8.37 -16.24
C LEU A 34 4.10 -8.53 -15.20
N GLN A 35 4.41 -9.15 -14.06
CA GLN A 35 3.41 -9.76 -13.21
C GLN A 35 3.69 -9.48 -11.74
N CYS A 36 2.69 -8.98 -11.02
CA CYS A 36 2.70 -8.91 -9.56
C CYS A 36 1.69 -9.94 -9.04
N GLU A 37 2.13 -11.18 -8.85
CA GLU A 37 1.31 -12.22 -8.21
C GLU A 37 1.74 -12.39 -6.76
N MET A 38 0.75 -12.66 -5.90
CA MET A 38 0.99 -12.91 -4.49
C MET A 38 1.63 -14.29 -4.31
N ASP A 39 2.77 -14.35 -3.63
CA ASP A 39 3.39 -15.62 -3.27
C ASP A 39 2.47 -16.41 -2.32
N PRO A 40 2.10 -17.68 -2.63
CA PRO A 40 1.14 -18.45 -1.83
C PRO A 40 1.54 -18.66 -0.37
N VAL A 41 2.84 -18.79 -0.09
CA VAL A 41 3.34 -18.95 1.28
C VAL A 41 3.14 -17.66 2.06
N SER A 42 3.52 -16.52 1.47
CA SER A 42 3.33 -15.20 2.07
C SER A 42 1.86 -14.81 2.21
N GLN A 43 1.00 -15.25 1.29
CA GLN A 43 -0.45 -15.07 1.38
C GLN A 43 -1.01 -15.79 2.62
N THR A 44 -0.58 -17.03 2.85
CA THR A 44 -1.00 -17.83 4.01
C THR A 44 -0.56 -17.15 5.31
N GLN A 45 0.70 -16.74 5.39
CA GLN A 45 1.25 -16.03 6.57
C GLN A 45 0.53 -14.70 6.85
N ALA A 46 0.21 -13.93 5.80
CA ALA A 46 -0.54 -12.69 5.93
C ALA A 46 -1.97 -12.97 6.43
N SER A 47 -2.63 -14.00 5.91
CA SER A 47 -3.95 -14.45 6.36
C SER A 47 -3.94 -14.84 7.84
N GLU A 48 -2.97 -15.64 8.28
CA GLU A 48 -2.79 -16.03 9.69
C GLU A 48 -2.54 -14.82 10.59
N THR A 49 -1.74 -13.85 10.13
CA THR A 49 -1.47 -12.60 10.86
C THR A 49 -2.74 -11.77 11.04
N LEU A 50 -3.58 -11.69 10.01
CA LEU A 50 -4.87 -11.01 10.09
C LEU A 50 -5.84 -11.74 11.03
N ALA A 51 -5.92 -13.06 10.92
CA ALA A 51 -6.77 -13.90 11.76
C ALA A 51 -6.37 -13.83 13.25
N ALA A 52 -5.06 -13.80 13.55
CA ALA A 52 -4.56 -13.63 14.91
C ALA A 52 -4.96 -12.28 15.55
N ARG A 53 -5.26 -11.27 14.73
CA ARG A 53 -5.82 -9.97 15.17
C ARG A 53 -7.36 -9.94 15.17
N GLY A 54 -8.01 -11.06 14.88
CA GLY A 54 -9.47 -11.18 14.81
C GLY A 54 -10.09 -10.64 13.52
N TYR A 55 -9.28 -10.42 12.47
CA TYR A 55 -9.77 -9.91 11.18
C TYR A 55 -10.00 -11.03 10.17
N SER A 56 -11.05 -10.86 9.36
CA SER A 56 -11.26 -11.69 8.17
C SER A 56 -10.53 -11.08 6.98
N VAL A 57 -10.05 -11.90 6.05
CA VAL A 57 -9.51 -11.42 4.78
C VAL A 57 -10.68 -10.94 3.92
N ILE A 58 -10.75 -9.63 3.69
CA ILE A 58 -11.85 -8.96 2.97
C ILE A 58 -11.40 -8.35 1.64
N GLY A 59 -10.14 -8.52 1.27
CA GLY A 59 -9.64 -7.97 0.03
C GLY A 59 -8.15 -8.11 -0.15
N TRP A 60 -7.69 -7.46 -1.21
CA TRP A 60 -6.28 -7.36 -1.55
C TRP A 60 -5.99 -5.92 -2.00
N TYR A 61 -4.72 -5.54 -1.94
CA TYR A 61 -4.26 -4.29 -2.51
C TYR A 61 -3.02 -4.51 -3.36
N HIS A 62 -2.84 -3.67 -4.36
CA HIS A 62 -1.53 -3.46 -4.99
C HIS A 62 -1.26 -1.99 -5.29
N SER A 63 -0.02 -1.70 -5.67
CA SER A 63 0.36 -0.35 -6.11
C SER A 63 0.49 -0.24 -7.62
N HIS A 64 0.07 0.89 -8.19
CA HIS A 64 0.54 1.41 -9.47
C HIS A 64 1.49 2.59 -9.20
N PRO A 65 2.80 2.38 -8.98
CA PRO A 65 3.67 3.38 -8.36
C PRO A 65 3.72 4.72 -9.08
N ALA A 66 3.66 4.71 -10.41
CA ALA A 66 3.96 5.87 -11.26
C ALA A 66 2.90 6.17 -12.33
N PHE A 67 1.73 5.52 -12.27
CA PHE A 67 0.65 5.66 -13.27
C PHE A 67 -0.73 5.51 -12.62
N ASP A 68 -1.78 5.80 -13.37
CA ASP A 68 -3.15 5.87 -12.84
C ASP A 68 -3.61 4.56 -12.18
N PRO A 69 -4.38 4.63 -11.07
CA PRO A 69 -4.91 3.46 -10.37
C PRO A 69 -6.15 2.88 -11.09
N ASN A 70 -6.14 2.85 -12.43
CA ASN A 70 -7.18 2.20 -13.22
C ASN A 70 -6.84 0.71 -13.34
N PRO A 71 -7.80 -0.20 -13.07
CA PRO A 71 -7.52 -1.62 -13.13
C PRO A 71 -7.17 -2.06 -14.56
N SER A 72 -6.12 -2.86 -14.69
CA SER A 72 -5.83 -3.60 -15.92
C SER A 72 -6.84 -4.74 -16.10
N ILE A 73 -6.92 -5.31 -17.31
CA ILE A 73 -7.74 -6.52 -17.57
C ILE A 73 -7.34 -7.65 -16.62
N ARG A 74 -6.06 -7.74 -16.28
CA ARG A 74 -5.58 -8.76 -15.34
C ARG A 74 -6.05 -8.50 -13.91
N ASP A 75 -6.11 -7.24 -13.49
CA ASP A 75 -6.58 -6.89 -12.15
C ASP A 75 -8.05 -7.24 -12.02
N ILE A 76 -8.81 -7.02 -13.09
CA ILE A 76 -10.21 -7.44 -13.23
C ILE A 76 -10.32 -8.97 -13.10
N ASP A 77 -9.51 -9.74 -13.82
CA ASP A 77 -9.54 -11.20 -13.75
C ASP A 77 -9.16 -11.72 -12.35
N THR A 78 -8.13 -11.13 -11.73
CA THR A 78 -7.67 -11.48 -10.39
C THR A 78 -8.75 -11.19 -9.36
N GLN A 79 -9.34 -9.99 -9.41
CA GLN A 79 -10.41 -9.62 -8.52
C GLN A 79 -11.64 -10.51 -8.72
N ALA A 80 -12.05 -10.82 -9.96
CA ALA A 80 -13.19 -11.71 -10.22
C ALA A 80 -12.97 -13.11 -9.62
N LYS A 81 -11.76 -13.67 -9.79
CA LYS A 81 -11.39 -14.97 -9.20
C LYS A 81 -11.43 -14.94 -7.68
N TYR A 82 -10.79 -13.96 -7.05
CA TYR A 82 -10.78 -13.86 -5.59
C TYR A 82 -12.17 -13.57 -5.03
N GLN A 83 -12.91 -12.66 -5.65
CA GLN A 83 -14.29 -12.36 -5.25
C GLN A 83 -15.16 -13.61 -5.29
N SER A 84 -15.07 -14.44 -6.34
CA SER A 84 -15.78 -15.73 -6.39
C SER A 84 -15.31 -16.73 -5.33
N TYR A 85 -14.00 -16.76 -5.03
CA TYR A 85 -13.43 -17.66 -4.04
C TYR A 85 -13.88 -17.31 -2.61
N PHE A 86 -13.77 -16.03 -2.22
CA PHE A 86 -14.08 -15.54 -0.88
C PHE A 86 -15.57 -15.30 -0.62
N SER A 87 -16.37 -15.04 -1.67
CA SER A 87 -17.84 -14.84 -1.53
C SER A 87 -18.61 -16.11 -1.16
N ARG A 88 -18.00 -17.31 -1.25
CA ARG A 88 -18.65 -18.57 -0.84
C ARG A 88 -19.08 -18.59 0.63
N GLY A 89 -18.50 -17.71 1.46
CA GLY A 89 -18.90 -17.50 2.85
C GLY A 89 -19.84 -16.31 3.08
N GLY A 90 -20.41 -15.70 2.04
CA GLY A 90 -21.26 -14.50 2.15
C GLY A 90 -20.51 -13.19 2.34
N ALA A 91 -19.17 -13.22 2.32
CA ALA A 91 -18.32 -12.06 2.53
C ALA A 91 -18.12 -11.26 1.23
N MET A 92 -18.16 -9.94 1.32
CA MET A 92 -17.67 -9.07 0.25
C MET A 92 -16.14 -9.10 0.20
N PHE A 93 -15.59 -9.10 -1.01
CA PHE A 93 -14.15 -9.08 -1.23
C PHE A 93 -13.78 -7.95 -2.19
N ILE A 94 -12.90 -7.04 -1.78
CA ILE A 94 -12.56 -5.83 -2.54
C ILE A 94 -11.12 -5.87 -3.09
N GLY A 95 -10.91 -5.20 -4.23
CA GLY A 95 -9.58 -4.89 -4.75
C GLY A 95 -9.26 -3.42 -4.56
N MET A 96 -8.07 -3.10 -4.05
CA MET A 96 -7.59 -1.72 -3.90
C MET A 96 -6.32 -1.47 -4.71
N ILE A 97 -6.32 -0.43 -5.53
CA ILE A 97 -5.16 0.01 -6.30
C ILE A 97 -4.73 1.38 -5.78
N VAL A 98 -3.48 1.47 -5.33
CA VAL A 98 -2.90 2.71 -4.80
C VAL A 98 -1.86 3.25 -5.77
N SER A 99 -2.03 4.50 -6.19
CA SER A 99 -1.07 5.21 -7.01
C SER A 99 -0.41 6.36 -6.24
N PRO A 100 0.80 6.13 -5.68
CA PRO A 100 1.46 7.10 -4.83
C PRO A 100 2.23 8.19 -5.59
N TYR A 101 2.84 7.89 -6.74
CA TYR A 101 3.76 8.81 -7.43
C TYR A 101 3.45 8.95 -8.92
N ASN A 102 2.16 8.88 -9.27
CA ASN A 102 1.69 9.17 -10.63
C ASN A 102 2.16 10.56 -11.07
N ARG A 103 2.91 10.62 -12.17
CA ARG A 103 3.42 11.89 -12.71
C ARG A 103 2.33 12.79 -13.27
N ASN A 104 1.15 12.24 -13.56
CA ASN A 104 0.03 13.03 -14.06
C ASN A 104 -0.82 13.61 -12.92
N ASN A 105 -0.53 13.26 -11.65
CA ASN A 105 -1.24 13.77 -10.50
C ASN A 105 -0.53 15.00 -9.93
N PRO A 106 -1.10 16.21 -10.08
CA PRO A 106 -0.48 17.44 -9.58
C PRO A 106 -0.58 17.58 -8.05
N LEU A 107 -1.41 16.76 -7.39
CA LEU A 107 -1.65 16.85 -5.95
C LEU A 107 -0.64 15.98 -5.17
N PRO A 108 -0.22 16.41 -3.97
CA PRO A 108 0.67 15.63 -3.12
C PRO A 108 -0.02 14.45 -2.39
N TYR A 109 -1.13 13.95 -2.95
CA TYR A 109 -1.96 12.90 -2.34
C TYR A 109 -2.00 11.69 -3.24
N SER A 110 -1.85 10.49 -2.67
CA SER A 110 -2.00 9.24 -3.43
C SER A 110 -3.42 9.12 -3.98
N GLN A 111 -3.55 8.66 -5.22
CA GLN A 111 -4.84 8.30 -5.79
C GLN A 111 -5.14 6.85 -5.43
N ILE A 112 -6.39 6.55 -5.08
CA ILE A 112 -6.82 5.22 -4.66
C ILE A 112 -8.09 4.85 -5.42
N THR A 113 -8.11 3.64 -5.97
CA THR A 113 -9.31 3.02 -6.53
C THR A 113 -9.64 1.80 -5.68
N CYS A 114 -10.88 1.72 -5.18
CA CYS A 114 -11.43 0.51 -4.57
C CYS A 114 -12.50 -0.06 -5.51
N LEU A 115 -12.48 -1.36 -5.78
CA LEU A 115 -13.34 -1.97 -6.78
C LEU A 115 -13.82 -3.38 -6.42
N VAL A 116 -14.97 -3.75 -7.00
CA VAL A 116 -15.46 -5.13 -7.15
C VAL A 116 -15.76 -5.38 -8.63
N ILE A 117 -15.85 -6.64 -9.03
CA ILE A 117 -16.19 -6.99 -10.42
C ILE A 117 -17.62 -7.48 -10.50
N SER A 118 -18.35 -6.95 -11.48
CA SER A 118 -19.72 -7.36 -11.79
C SER A 118 -19.78 -8.65 -12.60
N ASP A 119 -20.99 -9.17 -12.78
CA ASP A 119 -21.26 -10.22 -13.77
C ASP A 119 -21.51 -9.65 -15.18
N GLU A 120 -21.57 -8.32 -15.34
CA GLU A 120 -21.72 -7.67 -16.64
C GLU A 120 -20.40 -7.73 -17.42
N ILE A 121 -20.52 -7.95 -18.73
CA ILE A 121 -19.38 -8.06 -19.65
C ILE A 121 -19.32 -6.79 -20.51
N SER A 122 -18.12 -6.34 -20.84
CA SER A 122 -17.87 -5.26 -21.79
C SER A 122 -18.54 -5.52 -23.13
N SER A 123 -18.83 -4.44 -23.88
CA SER A 123 -19.54 -4.52 -25.16
C SER A 123 -18.86 -5.39 -26.21
N ASP A 124 -17.54 -5.53 -26.14
CA ASP A 124 -16.70 -6.35 -27.01
C ASP A 124 -16.46 -7.77 -26.45
N GLY A 125 -16.99 -8.09 -25.27
CA GLY A 125 -16.85 -9.41 -24.65
C GLY A 125 -15.50 -9.67 -23.97
N SER A 126 -14.62 -8.67 -23.88
CA SER A 126 -13.22 -8.87 -23.49
C SER A 126 -12.97 -8.93 -21.97
N TYR A 127 -13.79 -8.25 -21.15
CA TYR A 127 -13.62 -8.26 -19.69
C TYR A 127 -14.94 -8.02 -18.95
N ARG A 128 -14.97 -8.37 -17.66
CA ARG A 128 -16.10 -8.05 -16.76
C ARG A 128 -16.00 -6.62 -16.23
N LEU A 129 -17.12 -5.92 -16.12
CA LEU A 129 -17.12 -4.51 -15.76
C LEU A 129 -16.76 -4.30 -14.27
N PRO A 130 -15.74 -3.46 -13.95
CA PRO A 130 -15.41 -3.10 -12.58
C PRO A 130 -16.35 -2.01 -12.04
N TYR A 131 -16.85 -2.19 -10.83
CA TYR A 131 -17.57 -1.18 -10.07
C TYR A 131 -16.64 -0.53 -9.06
N LYS A 132 -16.48 0.80 -9.17
CA LYS A 132 -15.67 1.60 -8.26
C LYS A 132 -16.48 2.06 -7.05
N PHE A 133 -15.91 1.92 -5.86
CA PHE A 133 -16.47 2.44 -4.62
C PHE A 133 -15.88 3.78 -4.24
N GLU A 134 -16.70 4.60 -3.57
CA GLU A 134 -16.22 5.73 -2.80
C GLU A 134 -15.65 5.25 -1.47
N ILE A 135 -14.43 5.67 -1.17
CA ILE A 135 -13.74 5.31 0.07
C ILE A 135 -13.99 6.40 1.10
N GLN A 136 -14.52 6.00 2.25
CA GLN A 136 -14.68 6.87 3.41
C GLN A 136 -13.60 6.56 4.44
N GLN A 137 -13.07 7.59 5.07
CA GLN A 137 -12.10 7.44 6.16
C GLN A 137 -12.85 7.18 7.46
N MET A 138 -12.39 6.20 8.24
CA MET A 138 -12.93 5.95 9.57
C MET A 138 -12.72 7.17 10.48
N SER A 139 -13.66 7.41 11.37
CA SER A 139 -13.59 8.51 12.35
C SER A 139 -12.86 8.11 13.64
N GLU A 140 -12.51 6.83 13.78
CA GLU A 140 -11.81 6.29 14.95
C GLU A 140 -10.32 6.59 14.90
N GLU A 141 -9.74 6.94 16.05
CA GLU A 141 -8.29 7.14 16.13
C GLU A 141 -7.52 5.86 15.79
N PRO A 142 -6.42 5.99 15.03
CA PRO A 142 -5.58 4.85 14.74
C PRO A 142 -4.89 4.32 16.00
N GLN A 143 -4.57 3.03 16.02
CA GLN A 143 -3.68 2.44 17.01
C GLN A 143 -2.23 2.86 16.73
N TRP A 144 -1.83 4.03 17.22
CA TRP A 144 -0.56 4.70 16.90
C TRP A 144 0.67 3.79 17.04
N GLU A 145 0.81 3.11 18.16
CA GLU A 145 1.94 2.21 18.42
C GLU A 145 1.97 1.05 17.42
N LEU A 146 0.82 0.46 17.11
CA LEU A 146 0.72 -0.65 16.15
C LEU A 146 1.11 -0.18 14.74
N ILE A 147 0.63 0.99 14.32
CA ILE A 147 0.97 1.55 13.00
C ILE A 147 2.45 1.92 12.96
N PHE A 148 3.01 2.47 14.03
CA PHE A 148 4.43 2.84 14.08
C PHE A 148 5.33 1.61 14.00
N GLU A 149 5.06 0.57 14.80
CA GLU A 149 5.82 -0.68 14.75
C GLU A 149 5.69 -1.37 13.40
N LYS A 150 4.51 -1.34 12.78
CA LYS A 150 4.34 -1.84 11.42
C LYS A 150 5.17 -1.04 10.41
N THR A 151 5.19 0.29 10.54
CA THR A 151 5.97 1.19 9.68
C THR A 151 7.47 0.89 9.80
N ARG A 152 7.98 0.76 11.03
CA ARG A 152 9.36 0.34 11.31
C ARG A 152 9.70 -0.98 10.65
N TRP A 153 8.86 -1.99 10.86
CA TRP A 153 9.08 -3.31 10.27
C TRP A 153 9.08 -3.28 8.74
N ILE A 154 8.19 -2.52 8.09
CA ILE A 154 8.17 -2.37 6.62
C ILE A 154 9.49 -1.74 6.15
N ILE A 155 9.91 -0.64 6.77
CA ILE A 155 11.15 0.05 6.40
C ILE A 155 12.35 -0.89 6.55
N GLU A 156 12.47 -1.59 7.68
CA GLU A 156 13.58 -2.52 7.94
C GLU A 156 13.60 -3.70 6.97
N LYS A 157 12.43 -4.29 6.68
CA LYS A 157 12.30 -5.43 5.78
C LYS A 157 12.68 -5.09 4.34
N TYR A 158 12.29 -3.91 3.86
CA TYR A 158 12.43 -3.54 2.45
C TYR A 158 13.55 -2.53 2.14
N ARG A 159 14.33 -2.08 3.14
CA ARG A 159 15.40 -1.07 2.96
C ARG A 159 16.39 -1.39 1.84
N PHE A 160 16.81 -2.65 1.73
CA PHE A 160 17.81 -3.08 0.74
C PHE A 160 17.20 -3.52 -0.59
N CYS A 161 15.90 -3.30 -0.81
CA CYS A 161 15.28 -3.63 -2.09
C CYS A 161 15.76 -2.66 -3.17
N HIS A 162 16.39 -3.17 -4.23
CA HIS A 162 16.85 -2.39 -5.39
C HIS A 162 15.74 -1.58 -6.09
N SER A 163 14.48 -1.99 -5.91
CA SER A 163 13.32 -1.33 -6.50
C SER A 163 12.63 -0.33 -5.57
N SER A 164 13.24 -0.03 -4.41
CA SER A 164 12.73 0.94 -3.43
C SER A 164 12.59 2.35 -4.02
N VAL A 165 11.71 3.13 -3.40
CA VAL A 165 11.49 4.52 -3.79
C VAL A 165 12.59 5.38 -3.15
N PRO A 166 13.32 6.20 -3.93
CA PRO A 166 14.30 7.13 -3.37
C PRO A 166 13.56 8.27 -2.66
N MET A 167 13.41 8.17 -1.34
CA MET A 167 12.57 9.07 -0.56
C MET A 167 13.12 10.50 -0.48
N ASP A 168 14.42 10.69 -0.73
CA ASP A 168 15.10 11.99 -0.76
C ASP A 168 15.01 12.72 -2.12
N LYS A 169 14.52 12.04 -3.17
CA LYS A 169 14.36 12.65 -4.51
C LYS A 169 13.01 13.32 -4.66
N ILE A 170 12.98 14.36 -5.49
CA ILE A 170 11.76 15.07 -5.89
C ILE A 170 10.76 14.11 -6.56
N PHE A 171 9.51 14.11 -6.10
CA PHE A 171 8.51 13.16 -6.58
C PHE A 171 7.91 13.53 -7.95
N HIS A 172 7.86 14.84 -8.27
CA HIS A 172 7.24 15.38 -9.47
C HIS A 172 8.00 16.61 -9.98
N ARG A 173 8.13 16.76 -11.31
CA ARG A 173 8.95 17.84 -11.91
C ARG A 173 8.49 19.24 -11.54
N ASP A 174 7.18 19.42 -11.40
CA ASP A 174 6.56 20.70 -11.06
C ASP A 174 6.25 20.81 -9.55
N SER A 175 6.90 20.00 -8.71
CA SER A 175 6.76 20.06 -7.25
C SER A 175 8.11 20.22 -6.58
N ASP A 176 8.10 20.92 -5.44
CA ASP A 176 9.27 21.08 -4.58
C ASP A 176 9.38 19.99 -3.50
N LEU A 177 8.44 19.04 -3.46
CA LEU A 177 8.44 17.99 -2.44
C LEU A 177 9.29 16.79 -2.85
N THR A 178 10.01 16.22 -1.88
CA THR A 178 10.59 14.88 -2.00
C THR A 178 9.51 13.80 -1.90
N CYS A 179 9.84 12.58 -2.30
CA CYS A 179 8.97 11.41 -2.10
C CYS A 179 8.59 11.22 -0.62
N LEU A 180 9.52 11.46 0.33
CA LEU A 180 9.22 11.43 1.77
C LEU A 180 8.22 12.52 2.16
N GLN A 181 8.48 13.77 1.76
CA GLN A 181 7.60 14.89 2.10
C GLN A 181 6.19 14.69 1.52
N LYS A 182 6.09 14.16 0.30
CA LYS A 182 4.81 13.80 -0.31
C LYS A 182 4.10 12.67 0.44
N LEU A 183 4.84 11.66 0.92
CA LEU A 183 4.27 10.60 1.78
C LEU A 183 3.67 11.22 3.05
N LEU A 184 4.43 12.05 3.74
CA LEU A 184 4.01 12.73 4.98
C LEU A 184 2.80 13.64 4.73
N GLU A 185 2.75 14.36 3.62
CA GLU A 185 1.62 15.22 3.26
C GLU A 185 0.33 14.40 2.99
N CYS A 186 0.48 13.24 2.35
CA CYS A 186 -0.63 12.31 2.16
C CYS A 186 -1.14 11.73 3.48
N MET A 187 -0.24 11.41 4.42
CA MET A 187 -0.60 10.94 5.75
C MET A 187 -1.26 12.06 6.58
N ARG A 188 -0.71 13.27 6.56
CA ARG A 188 -1.28 14.46 7.21
C ARG A 188 -2.73 14.70 6.80
N LYS A 189 -3.02 14.69 5.49
CA LYS A 189 -4.40 14.83 4.99
C LYS A 189 -5.32 13.73 5.52
N THR A 190 -4.81 12.51 5.66
CA THR A 190 -5.59 11.36 6.14
C THR A 190 -5.87 11.45 7.63
N LEU A 191 -4.86 11.80 8.43
CA LEU A 191 -4.95 11.90 9.89
C LEU A 191 -5.69 13.15 10.35
N GLY A 192 -5.61 14.26 9.59
CA GLY A 192 -6.23 15.54 9.96
C GLY A 192 -7.76 15.51 10.07
N LYS A 193 -8.41 14.44 9.62
CA LYS A 193 -9.85 14.23 9.81
C LYS A 193 -10.23 13.43 11.06
N VAL A 194 -9.25 12.79 11.68
CA VAL A 194 -9.48 11.68 12.62
C VAL A 194 -8.90 11.97 14.01
N THR A 195 -7.88 12.81 14.10
CA THR A 195 -7.22 13.10 15.38
C THR A 195 -6.87 14.58 15.56
N ASN A 196 -6.42 14.91 16.76
CA ASN A 196 -5.85 16.21 17.08
C ASN A 196 -4.58 16.46 16.22
N CYS A 197 -4.52 17.65 15.62
CA CYS A 197 -3.38 18.11 14.81
C CYS A 197 -2.02 17.92 15.51
N PHE A 198 -1.95 18.15 16.83
CA PHE A 198 -0.70 17.98 17.58
C PHE A 198 -0.20 16.53 17.58
N ILE A 199 -1.10 15.57 17.86
CA ILE A 199 -0.75 14.13 17.90
C ILE A 199 -0.37 13.66 16.49
N ALA A 200 -1.10 14.10 15.47
CA ALA A 200 -0.78 13.79 14.09
C ALA A 200 0.63 14.29 13.70
N GLU A 201 0.98 15.54 14.00
CA GLU A 201 2.30 16.08 13.66
C GLU A 201 3.44 15.42 14.44
N GLU A 202 3.23 15.08 15.72
CA GLU A 202 4.21 14.32 16.51
C GLU A 202 4.47 12.94 15.87
N PHE A 203 3.41 12.23 15.50
CA PHE A 203 3.52 10.94 14.83
C PHE A 203 4.21 11.04 13.46
N LEU A 204 3.85 12.04 12.65
CA LEU A 204 4.49 12.29 11.35
C LEU A 204 5.99 12.61 11.51
N THR A 205 6.36 13.37 12.55
CA THR A 205 7.76 13.67 12.88
C THR A 205 8.53 12.39 13.25
N GLN A 206 7.91 11.47 13.99
CA GLN A 206 8.53 10.18 14.30
C GLN A 206 8.77 9.34 13.04
N ILE A 207 7.81 9.31 12.11
CA ILE A 207 7.97 8.63 10.81
C ILE A 207 9.09 9.27 9.98
N GLU A 208 9.13 10.60 9.89
CA GLU A 208 10.17 11.30 9.16
C GLU A 208 11.57 10.97 9.70
N ASN A 209 11.75 11.04 11.03
CA ASN A 209 13.01 10.71 11.68
C ASN A 209 13.43 9.25 11.44
N LEU A 210 12.47 8.33 11.42
CA LEU A 210 12.71 6.93 11.13
C LEU A 210 13.30 6.77 9.72
N PHE A 211 12.70 7.36 8.68
CA PHE A 211 13.27 7.35 7.34
C PHE A 211 14.66 8.00 7.29
N LEU A 212 14.83 9.19 7.87
CA LEU A 212 16.09 9.93 7.83
C LEU A 212 17.25 9.20 8.53
N SER A 213 16.97 8.51 9.65
CA SER A 213 17.98 7.71 10.36
C SER A 213 18.53 6.57 9.50
N MET A 214 17.67 5.95 8.68
CA MET A 214 18.05 4.85 7.80
C MET A 214 18.95 5.34 6.67
N TYR A 215 18.61 6.46 6.02
CA TYR A 215 19.45 7.06 4.98
C TYR A 215 20.84 7.45 5.50
N LYS A 216 20.94 7.95 6.73
CA LYS A 216 22.23 8.26 7.36
C LYS A 216 23.07 7.00 7.58
N SER A 217 22.45 5.90 8.00
CA SER A 217 23.12 4.60 8.15
C SER A 217 23.63 4.06 6.82
N GLU A 218 22.84 4.14 5.74
CA GLU A 218 23.26 3.66 4.41
C GLU A 218 24.43 4.47 3.85
N LYS A 219 24.40 5.80 3.96
CA LYS A 219 25.53 6.65 3.54
C LYS A 219 26.81 6.35 4.32
N LYS A 220 26.70 6.04 5.61
CA LYS A 220 27.85 5.67 6.44
C LYS A 220 28.43 4.31 6.03
N ASN A 221 27.59 3.30 5.82
CA ASN A 221 28.03 1.97 5.39
C ASN A 221 28.70 2.03 4.00
N ASN A 222 28.09 2.72 3.04
CA ASN A 222 28.69 2.88 1.70
C ASN A 222 30.02 3.65 1.76
N ALA A 223 30.16 4.63 2.66
CA ALA A 223 31.41 5.36 2.83
C ALA A 223 32.51 4.53 3.51
N GLU A 224 32.16 3.57 4.36
CA GLU A 224 33.09 2.62 4.98
C GLU A 224 33.51 1.51 4.00
N GLU A 225 32.59 0.98 3.18
CA GLU A 225 32.91 0.02 2.12
C GLU A 225 33.85 0.62 1.06
N ASN A 226 33.55 1.83 0.56
CA ASN A 226 34.42 2.52 -0.41
C ASN A 226 35.81 2.86 0.16
N ARG A 227 35.93 3.08 1.48
CA ARG A 227 37.23 3.29 2.13
C ARG A 227 38.02 2.00 2.25
N ASN A 228 37.36 0.89 2.54
CA ASN A 228 38.01 -0.42 2.64
C ASN A 228 38.50 -0.93 1.27
N GLU A 229 37.73 -0.69 0.20
CA GLU A 229 38.16 -0.99 -1.17
C GLU A 229 39.39 -0.15 -1.58
N CYS A 230 39.41 1.14 -1.26
CA CYS A 230 40.54 2.03 -1.58
C CYS A 230 41.80 1.77 -0.73
N SER A 231 41.68 1.10 0.43
CA SER A 231 42.81 0.68 1.27
C SER A 231 43.35 -0.72 0.93
N SER A 232 42.77 -1.39 -0.07
CA SER A 232 43.14 -2.73 -0.51
C SER A 232 43.98 -2.74 -1.81
N GLU A 233 44.38 -1.57 -2.32
CA GLU A 233 45.30 -1.38 -3.45
C GLU A 233 46.69 -0.92 -3.03
#